data_AF-A0A3M1VGA7-F1
#
_entry.id   AF-A0A3M1VGA7-F1
#
_cell.length_a   1.000
_cell.length_b   1.000
_cell.length_c   1.000
_cell.angle_alpha   90.00
_cell.angle_beta   90.00
_cell.angle_gamma   90.00
#
_symmetry.space_group_name_H-M   'P 1'
#
loop_
_entity.id
_entity.type
_entity.pdbx_description
1 polymer ?
#
loop_
_entity_poly.entity_id
_entity_poly.type
_entity_poly.pdbx_seq_one_letter_code
_entity_poly.pdbx_strand_id
1 'polypeptide(L)'
;MFMRSLRLVFALLKIPRLFASLILLPLLLSLVILVIQVTVTQVFFVASELKDSEHIEDTYEQLQNRSFGKLILFGEEQLPEKIKVCRWVRDSRMLEGEAPPKGCAPDRLDVAIQTDFPETFDVREYQKIFNGKAYQMHVCRHCQPDLVVDTKKGTPETRIYSFQGLLLLGTLRINSQIAKNRVSAAKNMASIMNALGQINFYSEDFRGAVPISNVSYGIGFIINIAFLVIIALWLALKAHRRVLDYFAKNGALLPMVAATGKGPFYGALWCITIIRVLAFLLAAIPVTIYSFYELIDSGKLNLQFTTDYGEVALWIIAITTSLGLATIVASIADLKQRHHLLSFTYRYLPFLISIMGAMLWLITFIFQGNFPATIRSLTASLPLAGIVPILVAPLCRPSLFVLAAHAIFATVLFMLALKSNARWFAAHLEEL
;
A
#
# COMPACT_ATOMS: atom_id res chain seq x y z
N MET A 1 14.22 7.40 -41.56
CA MET A 1 12.91 7.47 -40.84
C MET A 1 13.04 8.04 -39.42
N PHE A 2 14.01 7.58 -38.62
CA PHE A 2 14.24 8.04 -37.24
C PHE A 2 14.48 9.55 -37.09
N MET A 3 15.36 10.16 -37.92
CA MET A 3 15.62 11.61 -37.84
C MET A 3 14.39 12.50 -38.11
N ARG A 4 13.46 12.05 -38.97
CA ARG A 4 12.21 12.79 -39.24
C ARG A 4 11.29 12.75 -38.02
N SER A 5 11.24 11.60 -37.34
CA SER A 5 10.51 11.43 -36.07
C SER A 5 11.07 12.35 -34.99
N LEU A 6 12.39 12.37 -34.81
CA LEU A 6 13.06 13.26 -33.85
C LEU A 6 12.80 14.74 -34.13
N ARG A 7 12.89 15.19 -35.39
CA ARG A 7 12.56 16.58 -35.75
C ARG A 7 11.11 16.93 -35.38
N LEU A 8 10.17 16.01 -35.62
CA LEU A 8 8.78 16.19 -35.24
C LEU A 8 8.63 16.27 -33.71
N VAL A 9 9.32 15.42 -32.95
CA VAL A 9 9.36 15.52 -31.48
C VAL A 9 9.80 16.91 -31.04
N PHE A 10 10.96 17.39 -31.52
CA PHE A 10 11.45 18.71 -31.14
C PHE A 10 10.48 19.84 -31.54
N ALA A 11 9.82 19.74 -32.70
CA ALA A 11 8.81 20.71 -33.10
C ALA A 11 7.60 20.72 -32.15
N LEU A 12 7.10 19.54 -31.76
CA LEU A 12 5.99 19.41 -30.80
C LEU A 12 6.37 19.90 -29.40
N LEU A 13 7.61 19.66 -28.95
CA LEU A 13 8.10 20.09 -27.64
C LEU A 13 8.42 21.58 -27.56
N LYS A 14 8.64 22.26 -28.68
CA LYS A 14 8.78 23.72 -28.70
C LYS A 14 7.48 24.46 -28.41
N ILE A 15 6.33 23.82 -28.63
CA ILE A 15 5.02 24.43 -28.39
C ILE A 15 4.71 24.31 -26.88
N PRO A 16 4.64 25.42 -26.10
CA PRO A 16 4.59 25.36 -24.64
C PRO A 16 3.39 24.58 -24.10
N ARG A 17 2.21 24.75 -24.72
CA ARG A 17 0.99 24.02 -24.32
C ARG A 17 1.12 22.50 -24.53
N LEU A 18 1.74 22.10 -25.64
CA LEU A 18 2.01 20.69 -25.93
C LEU A 18 3.07 20.16 -24.97
N PHE A 19 4.19 20.85 -24.79
CA PHE A 19 5.20 20.46 -23.80
C PHE A 19 4.61 20.26 -22.40
N ALA A 20 3.77 21.20 -21.94
CA ALA A 20 3.13 21.13 -20.62
C ALA A 20 2.18 19.92 -20.50
N SER A 21 1.29 19.74 -21.47
CA SER A 21 0.29 18.65 -21.47
C SER A 21 0.91 17.27 -21.70
N LEU A 22 1.91 17.22 -22.57
CA LEU A 22 2.58 16.01 -22.99
C LEU A 22 3.65 15.61 -21.97
N ILE A 23 4.66 16.44 -21.71
CA ILE A 23 5.80 16.04 -20.88
C ILE A 23 5.62 16.44 -19.42
N LEU A 24 5.49 17.74 -19.14
CA LEU A 24 5.66 18.29 -17.79
C LEU A 24 4.61 17.76 -16.80
N LEU A 25 3.33 17.86 -17.14
CA LEU A 25 2.24 17.50 -16.23
C LEU A 25 2.22 16.00 -15.88
N PRO A 26 2.37 15.05 -16.84
CA PRO A 26 2.49 13.63 -16.49
C PRO A 26 3.71 13.33 -15.62
N LEU A 27 4.85 13.97 -15.86
CA LEU A 27 6.04 13.80 -15.04
C LEU A 27 5.82 14.31 -13.61
N LEU A 28 5.28 15.52 -13.45
CA LEU A 28 4.97 16.08 -12.13
C LEU A 28 3.99 15.18 -11.36
N LEU A 29 2.92 14.73 -12.01
CA LEU A 29 1.96 13.81 -11.39
C LEU A 29 2.62 12.49 -10.97
N SER A 30 3.54 11.96 -11.77
CA SER A 30 4.25 10.72 -11.44
C SER A 30 5.25 10.90 -10.31
N LEU A 31 5.86 12.09 -10.21
CA LEU A 31 6.73 12.45 -9.10
C LEU A 31 5.93 12.61 -7.79
N VAL A 32 4.73 13.19 -7.84
CA VAL A 32 3.83 13.24 -6.67
C VAL A 32 3.44 11.83 -6.23
N ILE A 33 3.07 10.95 -7.17
CA ILE A 33 2.74 9.55 -6.88
C ILE A 33 3.95 8.82 -6.27
N LEU A 34 5.15 9.04 -6.81
CA LEU A 34 6.40 8.49 -6.27
C LEU A 34 6.64 8.96 -4.82
N VAL A 35 6.48 10.25 -4.53
CA VAL A 35 6.64 10.79 -3.16
C VAL A 35 5.65 10.12 -2.21
N ILE A 36 4.37 10.05 -2.59
CA ILE A 36 3.34 9.36 -1.78
C ILE A 36 3.75 7.91 -1.53
N GLN A 37 4.20 7.21 -2.57
CA GLN A 37 4.60 5.82 -2.46
C GLN A 37 5.82 5.64 -1.54
N VAL A 38 6.86 6.46 -1.67
CA VAL A 38 8.02 6.43 -0.78
C VAL A 38 7.60 6.70 0.67
N THR A 39 6.75 7.70 0.91
CA THR A 39 6.24 8.01 2.26
C THR A 39 5.42 6.85 2.83
N VAL A 40 4.52 6.23 2.05
CA VAL A 40 3.75 5.07 2.50
C VAL A 40 4.67 3.89 2.82
N THR A 41 5.69 3.67 1.99
CA THR A 41 6.70 2.61 2.22
C THR A 41 7.48 2.89 3.51
N GLN A 42 7.91 4.14 3.74
CA GLN A 42 8.57 4.58 4.98
C GLN A 42 7.70 4.32 6.20
N VAL A 43 6.42 4.73 6.16
CA VAL A 43 5.47 4.49 7.25
C VAL A 43 5.28 3.00 7.51
N PHE A 44 5.21 2.18 6.46
CA PHE A 44 5.13 0.72 6.59
C PHE A 44 6.37 0.15 7.27
N PHE A 45 7.57 0.61 6.89
CA PHE A 45 8.83 0.18 7.51
C PHE A 45 8.90 0.56 8.98
N VAL A 46 8.65 1.83 9.30
CA VAL A 46 8.61 2.31 10.69
C VAL A 46 7.57 1.54 11.50
N ALA A 47 6.39 1.28 10.95
CA ALA A 47 5.36 0.47 11.61
C ALA A 47 5.79 -0.99 11.81
N SER A 48 6.61 -1.53 10.91
CA SER A 48 7.16 -2.88 11.03
C SER A 48 8.32 -2.97 12.04
N GLU A 49 9.12 -1.90 12.16
CA GLU A 49 10.23 -1.78 13.13
C GLU A 49 9.76 -1.38 14.53
N LEU A 50 8.58 -0.77 14.67
CA LEU A 50 7.89 -0.64 15.97
C LEU A 50 7.47 -2.01 16.57
N LYS A 51 8.00 -3.13 16.08
CA LYS A 51 8.03 -4.44 16.75
C LYS A 51 9.34 -4.71 17.50
N ASP A 52 10.40 -3.94 17.24
CA ASP A 52 11.68 -4.05 17.94
C ASP A 52 11.56 -3.35 19.30
N SER A 53 11.71 -4.12 20.36
CA SER A 53 11.25 -3.76 21.72
C SER A 53 11.88 -2.52 22.35
N GLU A 54 13.02 -2.07 21.81
CA GLU A 54 13.83 -0.99 22.39
C GLU A 54 13.34 0.40 21.92
N HIS A 55 13.02 0.56 20.63
CA HIS A 55 12.45 1.81 20.11
C HIS A 55 10.97 2.02 20.48
N ILE A 56 10.25 0.95 20.82
CA ILE A 56 8.87 1.05 21.29
C ILE A 56 8.81 1.82 22.60
N GLU A 57 9.71 1.54 23.55
CA GLU A 57 9.68 2.17 24.88
C GLU A 57 9.90 3.69 24.77
N ASP A 58 10.94 4.11 24.05
CA ASP A 58 11.25 5.52 23.80
C ASP A 58 10.17 6.25 22.98
N THR A 59 9.66 5.61 21.91
CA THR A 59 8.61 6.21 21.07
C THR A 59 7.30 6.34 21.84
N TYR A 60 6.97 5.38 22.70
CA TYR A 60 5.79 5.45 23.56
C TYR A 60 5.94 6.52 24.64
N GLU A 61 7.10 6.67 25.28
CA GLU A 61 7.35 7.75 26.23
C GLU A 61 7.23 9.12 25.55
N GLN A 62 7.79 9.27 24.36
CA GLN A 62 7.66 10.50 23.57
C GLN A 62 6.21 10.78 23.14
N LEU A 63 5.46 9.78 22.67
CA LEU A 63 4.05 9.92 22.29
C LEU A 63 3.14 10.17 23.50
N GLN A 64 3.47 9.63 24.67
CA GLN A 64 2.74 9.86 25.91
C GLN A 64 2.94 11.28 26.43
N ASN A 65 4.17 11.82 26.28
CA ASN A 65 4.52 13.18 26.68
C ASN A 65 4.13 14.25 25.64
N ARG A 66 4.04 13.90 24.35
CA ARG A 66 3.68 14.82 23.25
C ARG A 66 2.37 14.46 22.56
N SER A 67 1.38 13.94 23.28
CA SER A 67 0.12 13.56 22.63
C SER A 67 -0.65 14.81 22.16
N PHE A 68 -0.43 15.21 20.90
CA PHE A 68 -1.13 16.30 20.22
C PHE A 68 -2.66 16.18 20.33
N GLY A 69 -3.18 14.94 20.43
CA GLY A 69 -4.59 14.67 20.69
C GLY A 69 -5.10 15.21 22.04
N LYS A 70 -4.27 15.24 23.10
CA LYS A 70 -4.65 15.89 24.37
C LYS A 70 -4.74 17.39 24.21
N LEU A 71 -3.78 18.00 23.52
CA LEU A 71 -3.78 19.44 23.24
C LEU A 71 -5.02 19.85 22.43
N ILE A 72 -5.40 19.07 21.41
CA ILE A 72 -6.62 19.33 20.61
C ILE A 72 -7.89 19.15 21.43
N LEU A 73 -7.97 18.10 22.26
CA LEU A 73 -9.19 17.77 23.00
C LEU A 73 -9.41 18.68 24.21
N PHE A 74 -8.36 18.95 24.97
CA PHE A 74 -8.47 19.58 26.28
C PHE A 74 -7.91 21.00 26.32
N GLY A 75 -7.17 21.44 25.28
CA GLY A 75 -6.52 22.75 25.25
C GLY A 75 -5.36 22.90 26.25
N GLU A 76 -5.02 21.84 27.00
CA GLU A 76 -4.04 21.81 28.06
C GLU A 76 -3.07 20.63 27.87
N GLU A 77 -1.80 20.81 28.25
CA GLU A 77 -0.79 19.74 28.15
C GLU A 77 -0.90 18.70 29.27
N GLN A 78 -1.45 19.06 30.44
CA GLN A 78 -1.50 18.20 31.62
C GLN A 78 -2.92 18.02 32.14
N LEU A 79 -3.44 16.81 32.00
CA LEU A 79 -4.66 16.35 32.65
C LEU A 79 -4.38 15.92 34.10
N PRO A 80 -5.38 15.92 34.99
CA PRO A 80 -5.21 15.43 36.36
C PRO A 80 -4.74 13.97 36.37
N GLU A 81 -3.70 13.70 37.17
CA GLU A 81 -3.10 12.37 37.30
C GLU A 81 -4.11 11.31 37.77
N LYS A 82 -5.07 11.73 38.60
CA LYS A 82 -6.20 10.90 39.06
C LYS A 82 -7.51 11.48 38.55
N ILE A 83 -8.28 10.66 37.84
CA ILE A 83 -9.61 11.05 37.37
C ILE A 83 -10.56 11.22 38.54
N LYS A 84 -11.37 12.29 38.51
CA LYS A 84 -12.44 12.49 39.50
C LYS A 84 -13.56 11.50 39.22
N VAL A 85 -13.93 10.68 40.21
CA VAL A 85 -15.05 9.73 40.08
C VAL A 85 -16.31 10.33 40.69
N CYS A 86 -17.35 10.45 39.87
CA CYS A 86 -18.65 10.99 40.23
C CYS A 86 -19.67 9.85 40.24
N ARG A 87 -20.08 9.40 41.42
CA ARG A 87 -21.12 8.37 41.57
C ARG A 87 -22.49 9.03 41.69
N TRP A 88 -23.37 8.71 40.75
CA TRP A 88 -24.73 9.23 40.76
C TRP A 88 -25.56 8.40 41.73
N VAL A 89 -26.32 9.10 42.57
CA VAL A 89 -27.18 8.49 43.58
C VAL A 89 -28.63 8.65 43.12
N ARG A 90 -29.49 7.70 43.48
CA ARG A 90 -30.92 7.83 43.20
C ARG A 90 -31.46 9.06 43.93
N ASP A 91 -32.10 9.95 43.19
CA ASP A 91 -32.87 11.05 43.76
C ASP A 91 -34.34 10.81 43.43
N SER A 92 -35.14 10.53 44.46
CA SER A 92 -36.58 10.30 44.34
C SER A 92 -37.35 11.54 43.87
N ARG A 93 -36.69 12.70 43.75
CA ARG A 93 -37.28 13.96 43.32
C ARG A 93 -37.08 14.26 41.82
N MET A 94 -36.28 13.47 41.09
CA MET A 94 -36.04 13.67 39.66
C MET A 94 -36.80 12.66 38.79
N LEU A 95 -37.30 13.12 37.64
CA LEU A 95 -38.09 12.33 36.68
C LEU A 95 -37.33 11.10 36.13
N GLU A 96 -36.01 11.18 36.02
CA GLU A 96 -35.14 10.08 35.55
C GLU A 96 -34.56 9.23 36.71
N GLY A 97 -34.88 9.58 37.95
CA GLY A 97 -34.56 8.80 39.14
C GLY A 97 -33.10 8.85 39.63
N GLU A 98 -32.21 9.65 39.01
CA GLU A 98 -30.81 9.83 39.41
C GLU A 98 -30.35 11.28 39.24
N ALA A 99 -29.47 11.75 40.12
CA ALA A 99 -28.88 13.08 40.05
C ALA A 99 -27.35 13.05 40.22
N PRO A 100 -26.60 13.88 39.48
CA PRO A 100 -25.16 14.02 39.69
C PRO A 100 -24.88 14.70 41.05
N PRO A 101 -23.78 14.34 41.73
CA PRO A 101 -23.26 15.12 42.85
C PRO A 101 -22.99 16.59 42.44
N LYS A 102 -22.98 17.51 43.40
CA LYS A 102 -22.63 18.92 43.13
C LYS A 102 -21.26 19.02 42.44
N GLY A 103 -21.22 19.67 41.27
CA GLY A 103 -19.99 19.83 40.48
C GLY A 103 -19.55 18.57 39.72
N CYS A 104 -20.48 17.68 39.39
CA CYS A 104 -20.29 16.47 38.58
C CYS A 104 -21.31 16.38 37.42
N ALA A 105 -21.69 17.52 36.82
CA ALA A 105 -22.49 17.49 35.60
C ALA A 105 -21.66 16.87 34.46
N PRO A 106 -22.26 16.01 33.62
CA PRO A 106 -21.52 15.31 32.57
C PRO A 106 -21.13 16.29 31.46
N ASP A 107 -19.86 16.27 31.07
CA ASP A 107 -19.34 17.02 29.93
C ASP A 107 -18.91 16.09 28.78
N ARG A 108 -18.70 16.65 27.60
CA ARG A 108 -18.40 15.95 26.35
C ARG A 108 -17.09 15.17 26.38
N LEU A 109 -16.13 15.57 27.21
CA LEU A 109 -14.82 14.92 27.34
C LEU A 109 -14.73 14.01 28.57
N ASP A 110 -15.84 13.82 29.28
CA ASP A 110 -15.93 12.87 30.37
C ASP A 110 -16.28 11.47 29.84
N VAL A 111 -16.03 10.47 30.68
CA VAL A 111 -16.45 9.09 30.44
C VAL A 111 -17.59 8.71 31.38
N ALA A 112 -18.60 8.01 30.88
CA ALA A 112 -19.60 7.36 31.72
C ALA A 112 -19.41 5.84 31.76
N ILE A 113 -19.52 5.27 32.95
CA ILE A 113 -19.67 3.83 33.19
C ILE A 113 -21.11 3.59 33.61
N GLN A 114 -21.89 2.98 32.72
CA GLN A 114 -23.29 2.63 32.99
C GLN A 114 -23.37 1.27 33.67
N THR A 115 -23.95 1.24 34.86
CA THR A 115 -24.08 0.03 35.70
C THR A 115 -25.36 0.07 36.53
N ASP A 116 -25.92 -1.09 36.86
CA ASP A 116 -27.17 -1.17 37.65
C ASP A 116 -27.00 -0.70 39.10
N PHE A 117 -25.77 -0.74 39.62
CA PHE A 117 -25.45 -0.37 41.00
C PHE A 117 -24.31 0.66 41.08
N PRO A 118 -24.55 1.94 40.73
CA PRO A 118 -23.50 2.96 40.68
C PRO A 118 -22.74 3.19 42.00
N GLU A 119 -23.41 3.00 43.13
CA GLU A 119 -22.86 3.23 44.47
C GLU A 119 -21.77 2.21 44.84
N THR A 120 -21.98 0.94 44.48
CA THR A 120 -21.12 -0.19 44.88
C THR A 120 -20.19 -0.68 43.77
N PHE A 121 -20.35 -0.17 42.54
CA PHE A 121 -19.55 -0.60 41.39
C PHE A 121 -18.05 -0.35 41.61
N ASP A 122 -17.21 -1.37 41.37
CA ASP A 122 -15.76 -1.21 41.46
C ASP A 122 -15.22 -0.51 40.20
N VAL A 123 -14.76 0.72 40.37
CA VAL A 123 -14.21 1.54 39.30
C VAL A 123 -12.71 1.34 39.08
N ARG A 124 -12.02 0.55 39.93
CA ARG A 124 -10.55 0.50 39.95
C ARG A 124 -9.94 0.13 38.60
N GLU A 125 -10.54 -0.81 37.88
CA GLU A 125 -10.05 -1.19 36.54
C GLU A 125 -10.23 -0.07 35.52
N TYR A 126 -11.37 0.61 35.55
CA TYR A 126 -11.63 1.76 34.68
C TYR A 126 -10.75 2.95 35.04
N GLN A 127 -10.51 3.22 36.33
CA GLN A 127 -9.59 4.28 36.75
C GLN A 127 -8.17 4.04 36.20
N LYS A 128 -7.68 2.79 36.19
CA LYS A 128 -6.38 2.46 35.56
C LYS A 128 -6.36 2.78 34.06
N ILE A 129 -7.50 2.70 33.38
CA ILE A 129 -7.61 2.97 31.94
C ILE A 129 -7.68 4.47 31.66
N PHE A 130 -8.45 5.22 32.46
CA PHE A 130 -8.84 6.61 32.19
C PHE A 130 -8.06 7.68 32.97
N ASN A 131 -7.27 7.31 33.99
CA ASN A 131 -6.39 8.25 34.72
C ASN A 131 -5.45 9.00 33.76
N GLY A 132 -5.40 10.33 33.87
CA GLY A 132 -4.60 11.19 33.00
C GLY A 132 -5.08 11.26 31.54
N LYS A 133 -6.33 10.84 31.26
CA LYS A 133 -6.93 10.78 29.92
C LYS A 133 -8.31 11.43 29.81
N ALA A 134 -9.04 11.60 30.91
CA ALA A 134 -10.29 12.36 30.98
C ALA A 134 -10.36 13.13 32.31
N TYR A 135 -11.19 14.18 32.38
CA TYR A 135 -11.35 14.97 33.60
C TYR A 135 -12.19 14.24 34.65
N GLN A 136 -13.33 13.67 34.24
CA GLN A 136 -14.26 13.01 35.14
C GLN A 136 -14.76 11.67 34.60
N MET A 137 -15.02 10.76 35.53
CA MET A 137 -15.66 9.48 35.29
C MET A 137 -16.98 9.45 36.04
N HIS A 138 -18.07 9.39 35.29
CA HIS A 138 -19.43 9.28 35.83
C HIS A 138 -19.80 7.81 35.97
N VAL A 139 -20.19 7.38 37.16
CA VAL A 139 -20.78 6.06 37.39
C VAL A 139 -22.27 6.29 37.60
N CYS A 140 -23.10 5.82 36.67
CA CYS A 140 -24.51 6.18 36.59
C CYS A 140 -25.31 5.03 35.97
N ARG A 141 -26.64 5.13 35.89
CA ARG A 141 -27.44 4.21 35.07
C ARG A 141 -27.77 4.75 33.70
N HIS A 142 -27.97 6.06 33.56
CA HIS A 142 -28.56 6.63 32.33
C HIS A 142 -27.83 7.87 31.79
N CYS A 143 -26.69 8.28 32.36
CA CYS A 143 -25.96 9.44 31.86
C CYS A 143 -25.32 9.17 30.47
N GLN A 144 -25.30 10.19 29.60
CA GLN A 144 -24.88 10.08 28.20
C GLN A 144 -23.86 11.17 27.81
N PRO A 145 -22.61 11.14 28.31
CA PRO A 145 -21.51 11.86 27.69
C PRO A 145 -21.12 11.23 26.34
N ASP A 146 -20.17 11.84 25.62
CA ASP A 146 -19.79 11.39 24.28
C ASP A 146 -19.12 10.00 24.25
N LEU A 147 -18.64 9.48 25.39
CA LEU A 147 -18.08 8.14 25.56
C LEU A 147 -18.74 7.41 26.75
N VAL A 148 -19.46 6.32 26.46
CA VAL A 148 -20.19 5.52 27.45
C VAL A 148 -19.69 4.08 27.41
N VAL A 149 -19.42 3.48 28.58
CA VAL A 149 -19.15 2.05 28.75
C VAL A 149 -20.33 1.42 29.49
N ASP A 150 -21.16 0.67 28.78
CA ASP A 150 -22.33 -0.01 29.32
C ASP A 150 -21.96 -1.41 29.81
N THR A 151 -22.11 -1.64 31.11
CA THR A 151 -21.76 -2.92 31.77
C THR A 151 -22.97 -3.79 32.11
N LYS A 152 -24.19 -3.35 31.77
CA LYS A 152 -25.44 -4.02 32.19
C LYS A 152 -25.66 -5.38 31.54
N LYS A 153 -25.07 -5.63 30.36
CA LYS A 153 -25.33 -6.81 29.52
C LYS A 153 -24.32 -7.97 29.71
N GLY A 154 -23.58 -8.00 30.83
CA GLY A 154 -22.59 -9.05 31.13
C GLY A 154 -21.26 -8.94 30.37
N THR A 155 -21.28 -8.43 29.13
CA THR A 155 -20.09 -7.98 28.40
C THR A 155 -20.10 -6.46 28.29
N PRO A 156 -19.01 -5.74 28.67
CA PRO A 156 -18.94 -4.29 28.53
C PRO A 156 -19.06 -3.85 27.06
N GLU A 157 -19.97 -2.93 26.78
CA GLU A 157 -20.21 -2.34 25.46
C GLU A 157 -19.81 -0.86 25.47
N THR A 158 -18.83 -0.46 24.67
CA THR A 158 -18.43 0.96 24.55
C THR A 158 -19.21 1.63 23.43
N ARG A 159 -20.00 2.65 23.75
CA ARG A 159 -20.76 3.49 22.81
C ARG A 159 -20.12 4.87 22.71
N ILE A 160 -20.03 5.38 21.49
CA ILE A 160 -19.42 6.68 21.17
C ILE A 160 -20.45 7.51 20.42
N TYR A 161 -20.74 8.71 20.91
CA TYR A 161 -21.77 9.58 20.37
C TYR A 161 -21.21 10.81 19.64
N SER A 162 -19.89 11.01 19.63
CA SER A 162 -19.26 12.12 18.92
C SER A 162 -17.85 11.83 18.40
N PHE A 163 -17.36 12.71 17.52
CA PHE A 163 -15.97 12.70 17.05
C PHE A 163 -14.97 12.94 18.20
N GLN A 164 -15.32 13.79 19.18
CA GLN A 164 -14.51 14.02 20.38
C GLN A 164 -14.39 12.74 21.22
N GLY A 165 -15.49 12.00 21.40
CA GLY A 165 -15.47 10.68 22.06
C GLY A 165 -14.62 9.65 21.32
N LEU A 166 -14.60 9.69 19.98
CA LEU A 166 -13.73 8.83 19.16
C LEU A 166 -12.25 9.17 19.34
N LEU A 167 -11.90 10.45 19.37
CA LEU A 167 -10.55 10.91 19.64
C LEU A 167 -10.11 10.54 21.07
N LEU A 168 -11.00 10.69 22.06
CA LEU A 168 -10.78 10.27 23.44
C LEU A 168 -10.44 8.78 23.51
N LEU A 169 -11.23 7.91 22.84
CA LEU A 169 -10.92 6.47 22.72
C LEU A 169 -9.55 6.23 22.06
N GLY A 170 -9.20 7.03 21.05
CA GLY A 170 -7.88 7.00 20.41
C GLY A 170 -6.73 7.23 21.41
N THR A 171 -6.90 8.15 22.36
CA THR A 171 -5.89 8.41 23.41
C THR A 171 -5.73 7.28 24.42
N LEU A 172 -6.77 6.44 24.60
CA LEU A 172 -6.76 5.26 25.48
C LEU A 172 -5.96 4.10 24.88
N ARG A 173 -5.83 4.02 23.55
CA ARG A 173 -4.90 3.06 22.92
C ARG A 173 -3.44 3.34 23.28
N ILE A 174 -3.14 4.56 23.71
CA ILE A 174 -1.85 5.01 24.25
C ILE A 174 -1.89 4.94 25.79
N ASN A 175 -2.35 3.81 26.34
CA ASN A 175 -2.30 3.53 27.78
C ASN A 175 -0.97 2.85 28.11
N SER A 176 -0.28 3.35 29.14
CA SER A 176 1.05 2.86 29.55
C SER A 176 1.04 1.39 29.96
N GLN A 177 -0.05 0.86 30.51
CA GLN A 177 -0.17 -0.55 30.87
C GLN A 177 -0.35 -1.44 29.64
N ILE A 178 -1.17 -1.02 28.66
CA ILE A 178 -1.33 -1.73 27.38
C ILE A 178 -0.03 -1.67 26.57
N ALA A 179 0.65 -0.52 26.60
CA ALA A 179 1.97 -0.34 26.01
C ALA A 179 3.01 -1.25 26.70
N LYS A 180 3.08 -1.27 28.04
CA LYS A 180 3.95 -2.17 28.82
C LYS A 180 3.68 -3.64 28.52
N ASN A 181 2.41 -4.04 28.43
CA ASN A 181 2.06 -5.41 28.06
C ASN A 181 2.46 -5.74 26.62
N ARG A 182 2.34 -4.79 25.69
CA ARG A 182 2.82 -4.95 24.30
C ARG A 182 4.34 -4.99 24.22
N VAL A 183 5.04 -4.14 24.95
CA VAL A 183 6.51 -4.12 25.04
C VAL A 183 6.99 -5.42 25.66
N SER A 184 6.37 -5.88 26.75
CA SER A 184 6.70 -7.16 27.38
C SER A 184 6.42 -8.34 26.45
N ALA A 185 5.28 -8.35 25.75
CA ALA A 185 4.99 -9.38 24.75
C ALA A 185 5.97 -9.34 23.58
N ALA A 186 6.38 -8.15 23.12
CA ALA A 186 7.39 -7.97 22.08
C ALA A 186 8.78 -8.42 22.55
N LYS A 187 9.20 -8.07 23.78
CA LYS A 187 10.45 -8.55 24.41
C LYS A 187 10.45 -10.07 24.56
N ASN A 188 9.33 -10.66 24.98
CA ASN A 188 9.18 -12.11 25.07
C ASN A 188 9.26 -12.76 23.68
N MET A 189 8.60 -12.19 22.68
CA MET A 189 8.68 -12.69 21.30
C MET A 189 10.11 -12.56 20.74
N ALA A 190 10.79 -11.45 20.99
CA ALA A 190 12.17 -11.23 20.59
C ALA A 190 13.11 -12.23 21.29
N SER A 191 12.91 -12.49 22.58
CA SER A 191 13.65 -13.53 23.32
C SER A 191 13.43 -14.93 22.74
N ILE A 192 12.18 -15.28 22.42
CA ILE A 192 11.85 -16.55 21.75
C ILE A 192 12.53 -16.63 20.38
N MET A 193 12.45 -15.56 19.57
CA MET A 193 13.10 -15.53 18.25
C MET A 193 14.62 -15.63 18.36
N ASN A 194 15.24 -14.94 19.32
CA ASN A 194 16.67 -15.03 19.57
C ASN A 194 17.09 -16.44 20.02
N ALA A 195 16.27 -17.10 20.83
CA ALA A 195 16.51 -18.48 21.25
C ALA A 195 16.33 -19.49 20.09
N LEU A 196 15.38 -19.25 19.19
CA LEU A 196 15.17 -20.05 17.98
C LEU A 196 16.25 -19.78 16.91
N GLY A 197 16.98 -18.67 17.02
CA GLY A 197 17.97 -18.25 16.04
C GLY A 197 17.33 -17.83 14.70
N GLN A 198 18.10 -17.93 13.62
CA GLN A 198 17.62 -17.54 12.29
C GLN A 198 16.63 -18.57 11.75
N ILE A 199 15.35 -18.18 11.67
CA ILE A 199 14.30 -19.03 11.09
C ILE A 199 14.39 -18.94 9.56
N ASN A 200 14.73 -20.08 8.95
CA ASN A 200 14.86 -20.21 7.51
C ASN A 200 13.74 -21.11 6.95
N PHE A 201 13.10 -20.68 5.88
CA PHE A 201 12.14 -21.46 5.13
C PHE A 201 12.83 -22.19 3.96
N TYR A 202 12.61 -23.50 3.86
CA TYR A 202 13.17 -24.35 2.82
C TYR A 202 12.05 -24.90 1.92
N SER A 203 12.35 -25.01 0.64
CA SER A 203 11.46 -25.59 -0.35
C SER A 203 12.28 -26.16 -1.51
N GLU A 204 11.89 -27.30 -2.07
CA GLU A 204 12.64 -28.02 -3.12
C GLU A 204 12.91 -27.17 -4.37
N ASP A 205 12.01 -26.25 -4.71
CA ASP A 205 12.13 -25.36 -5.88
C ASP A 205 13.01 -24.14 -5.65
N PHE A 206 13.42 -23.89 -4.41
CA PHE A 206 14.22 -22.72 -4.06
C PHE A 206 15.69 -23.09 -4.09
N ARG A 207 16.52 -22.21 -4.69
CA ARG A 207 17.97 -22.43 -4.75
C ARG A 207 18.66 -22.21 -3.40
N GLY A 208 17.97 -21.66 -2.42
CA GLY A 208 18.49 -21.42 -1.08
C GLY A 208 17.38 -21.20 -0.06
N ALA A 209 17.76 -21.14 1.21
CA ALA A 209 16.83 -20.90 2.29
C ALA A 209 16.37 -19.44 2.33
N VAL A 210 15.09 -19.21 2.66
CA VAL A 210 14.52 -17.87 2.77
C VAL A 210 14.46 -17.47 4.25
N PRO A 211 15.25 -16.47 4.70
CA PRO A 211 15.25 -16.04 6.09
C PRO A 211 13.96 -15.28 6.40
N ILE A 212 13.06 -15.89 7.18
CA ILE A 212 11.74 -15.35 7.50
C ILE A 212 11.86 -14.01 8.24
N SER A 213 12.91 -13.85 9.05
CA SER A 213 13.22 -12.61 9.77
C SER A 213 13.33 -11.38 8.86
N ASN A 214 13.74 -11.56 7.61
CA ASN A 214 14.01 -10.45 6.68
C ASN A 214 12.93 -10.33 5.58
N VAL A 215 11.93 -11.21 5.59
CA VAL A 215 10.87 -11.26 4.55
C VAL A 215 10.05 -9.97 4.54
N SER A 216 9.74 -9.39 5.70
CA SER A 216 9.02 -8.10 5.78
C SER A 216 9.73 -7.01 4.99
N TYR A 217 11.05 -6.92 5.13
CA TYR A 217 11.83 -5.90 4.46
C TYR A 217 11.92 -6.12 2.95
N GLY A 218 12.17 -7.36 2.53
CA GLY A 218 12.21 -7.69 1.12
C GLY A 218 10.84 -7.54 0.44
N ILE A 219 9.72 -7.81 1.13
CA ILE A 219 8.37 -7.57 0.60
C ILE A 219 8.17 -6.06 0.35
N GLY A 220 8.53 -5.21 1.31
CA GLY A 220 8.44 -3.76 1.15
C GLY A 220 9.23 -3.27 -0.07
N PHE A 221 10.46 -3.79 -0.26
CA PHE A 221 11.30 -3.51 -1.42
C PHE A 221 10.68 -3.97 -2.75
N ILE A 222 10.19 -5.21 -2.78
CA ILE A 222 9.55 -5.80 -3.98
C ILE A 222 8.31 -5.00 -4.38
N ILE A 223 7.43 -4.66 -3.43
CA ILE A 223 6.23 -3.85 -3.68
C ILE A 223 6.61 -2.49 -4.27
N ASN A 224 7.66 -1.87 -3.72
CA ASN A 224 8.17 -0.60 -4.19
C ASN A 224 8.62 -0.66 -5.66
N ILE A 225 9.42 -1.66 -6.04
CA ILE A 225 9.82 -1.86 -7.44
C ILE A 225 8.62 -2.16 -8.34
N ALA A 226 7.69 -3.02 -7.91
CA ALA A 226 6.47 -3.30 -8.67
C ALA A 226 5.72 -2.01 -8.99
N PHE A 227 5.58 -1.15 -7.98
CA PHE A 227 4.89 0.13 -8.10
C PHE A 227 5.59 1.06 -9.08
N LEU A 228 6.92 1.16 -9.04
CA LEU A 228 7.71 1.91 -10.03
C LEU A 228 7.47 1.42 -11.46
N VAL A 229 7.46 0.11 -11.69
CA VAL A 229 7.17 -0.46 -13.01
C VAL A 229 5.75 -0.15 -13.45
N ILE A 230 4.77 -0.23 -12.54
CA ILE A 230 3.37 0.13 -12.82
C ILE A 230 3.25 1.61 -13.19
N ILE A 231 3.88 2.53 -12.46
CA ILE A 231 3.87 3.96 -12.80
C ILE A 231 4.52 4.19 -14.17
N ALA A 232 5.66 3.56 -14.44
CA ALA A 232 6.35 3.67 -15.72
C ALA A 232 5.48 3.19 -16.90
N LEU A 233 4.78 2.06 -16.72
CA LEU A 233 3.84 1.53 -17.71
C LEU A 233 2.60 2.40 -17.87
N TRP A 234 2.06 2.93 -16.77
CA TRP A 234 0.95 3.87 -16.79
C TRP A 234 1.31 5.17 -17.52
N LEU A 235 2.52 5.70 -17.26
CA LEU A 235 3.08 6.83 -17.98
C LEU A 235 3.18 6.51 -19.46
N ALA A 236 3.66 5.32 -19.83
CA ALA A 236 3.79 4.89 -21.20
C ALA A 236 2.43 4.85 -21.93
N LEU A 237 1.42 4.20 -21.33
CA LEU A 237 0.07 4.11 -21.90
C LEU A 237 -0.61 5.48 -22.00
N LYS A 238 -0.61 6.24 -20.89
CA LYS A 238 -1.30 7.53 -20.83
C LYS A 238 -0.64 8.54 -21.75
N ALA A 239 0.68 8.45 -21.95
CA ALA A 239 1.38 9.26 -22.94
C ALA A 239 0.86 9.02 -24.35
N HIS A 240 0.79 7.75 -24.75
CA HIS A 240 0.37 7.38 -26.10
C HIS A 240 -1.09 7.83 -26.37
N ARG A 241 -2.00 7.58 -25.42
CA ARG A 241 -3.41 7.95 -25.55
C ARG A 241 -3.64 9.46 -25.51
N ARG A 242 -3.00 10.17 -24.58
CA ARG A 242 -3.21 11.62 -24.43
C ARG A 242 -2.74 12.43 -25.63
N VAL A 243 -1.66 12.01 -26.29
CA VAL A 243 -1.20 12.70 -27.52
C VAL A 243 -2.21 12.50 -28.64
N LEU A 244 -2.71 11.29 -28.82
CA LEU A 244 -3.72 10.97 -29.82
C LEU A 244 -5.04 11.70 -29.55
N ASP A 245 -5.52 11.66 -28.31
CA ASP A 245 -6.73 12.37 -27.88
C ASP A 245 -6.58 13.89 -28.08
N TYR A 246 -5.40 14.45 -27.83
CA TYR A 246 -5.14 15.87 -28.04
C TYR A 246 -5.27 16.24 -29.52
N PHE A 247 -4.65 15.49 -30.43
CA PHE A 247 -4.73 15.78 -31.86
C PHE A 247 -6.12 15.48 -32.43
N ALA A 248 -6.79 14.43 -31.96
CA ALA A 248 -8.14 14.08 -32.37
C ALA A 248 -9.16 15.16 -31.98
N LYS A 249 -9.14 15.62 -30.72
CA LYS A 249 -10.05 16.66 -30.22
C LYS A 249 -9.89 18.00 -30.93
N ASN A 250 -8.71 18.29 -31.46
CA ASN A 250 -8.43 19.51 -32.19
C ASN A 250 -8.59 19.36 -33.72
N GLY A 251 -9.11 18.22 -34.20
CA GLY A 251 -9.26 17.94 -35.63
C GLY A 251 -7.93 17.88 -36.41
N ALA A 252 -6.80 17.79 -35.70
CA ALA A 252 -5.46 17.92 -36.25
C ALA A 252 -4.75 16.57 -36.47
N LEU A 253 -5.37 15.45 -36.05
CA LEU A 253 -4.78 14.11 -36.16
C LEU A 253 -4.56 13.69 -37.61
N LEU A 254 -5.62 13.66 -38.43
CA LEU A 254 -5.53 13.27 -39.84
C LEU A 254 -4.63 14.22 -40.65
N PRO A 255 -4.75 15.57 -40.52
CA PRO A 255 -3.84 16.50 -41.19
C PRO A 255 -2.37 16.30 -40.80
N MET A 256 -2.07 16.06 -39.52
CA MET A 256 -0.69 15.79 -39.10
C MET A 256 -0.15 14.49 -39.68
N VAL A 257 -0.93 13.41 -39.65
CA VAL A 257 -0.52 12.12 -40.20
C VAL A 257 -0.32 12.21 -41.72
N ALA A 258 -1.19 12.94 -42.43
CA ALA A 258 -1.06 13.18 -43.86
C ALA A 258 0.20 14.00 -44.19
N ALA A 259 0.49 15.05 -43.43
CA ALA A 259 1.63 15.94 -43.68
C ALA A 259 2.98 15.32 -43.32
N THR A 260 3.04 14.51 -42.25
CA THR A 260 4.31 13.97 -41.72
C THR A 260 4.57 12.51 -42.12
N GLY A 261 3.53 11.82 -42.57
CA GLY A 261 3.52 10.38 -42.85
C GLY A 261 3.29 9.53 -41.60
N LYS A 262 2.59 8.40 -41.76
CA LYS A 262 2.25 7.45 -40.69
C LYS A 262 3.49 7.07 -39.84
N GLY A 263 4.54 6.56 -40.47
CA GLY A 263 5.74 6.07 -39.78
C GLY A 263 6.42 7.13 -38.89
N PRO A 264 6.79 8.31 -39.43
CA PRO A 264 7.40 9.37 -38.65
C PRO A 264 6.52 9.91 -37.51
N PHE A 265 5.20 9.99 -37.72
CA PHE A 265 4.26 10.40 -36.67
C PHE A 265 4.25 9.43 -35.48
N TYR A 266 4.08 8.13 -35.75
CA TYR A 266 4.15 7.12 -34.69
C TYR A 266 5.53 7.02 -34.04
N GLY A 267 6.59 7.14 -34.83
CA GLY A 267 7.95 7.19 -34.31
C GLY A 267 8.13 8.34 -33.31
N ALA A 268 7.54 9.50 -33.57
CA ALA A 268 7.58 10.64 -32.66
C ALA A 268 6.79 10.39 -31.37
N LEU A 269 5.62 9.74 -31.44
CA LEU A 269 4.86 9.34 -30.25
C LEU A 269 5.66 8.41 -29.35
N TRP A 270 6.32 7.41 -29.93
CA TRP A 270 7.19 6.48 -29.20
C TRP A 270 8.39 7.20 -28.58
N CYS A 271 9.06 8.08 -29.33
CA CYS A 271 10.18 8.86 -28.81
C CYS A 271 9.76 9.73 -27.62
N ILE A 272 8.62 10.43 -27.70
CA ILE A 272 8.07 11.22 -26.59
C ILE A 272 7.78 10.34 -25.38
N THR A 273 7.24 9.14 -25.61
CA THR A 273 6.92 8.18 -24.55
C THR A 273 8.20 7.70 -23.86
N ILE A 274 9.22 7.32 -24.63
CA ILE A 274 10.53 6.89 -24.12
C ILE A 274 11.18 7.99 -23.30
N ILE A 275 11.21 9.23 -23.80
CA ILE A 275 11.79 10.38 -23.08
C ILE A 275 11.11 10.56 -21.71
N ARG A 276 9.78 10.45 -21.64
CA ARG A 276 9.05 10.58 -20.37
C ARG A 276 9.35 9.45 -19.40
N VAL A 277 9.30 8.20 -19.87
CA VAL A 277 9.58 7.05 -19.01
C VAL A 277 11.02 7.11 -18.50
N LEU A 278 11.98 7.44 -19.37
CA LEU A 278 13.37 7.58 -18.99
C LEU A 278 13.58 8.72 -17.98
N ALA A 279 12.99 9.90 -18.22
CA ALA A 279 13.07 11.03 -17.29
C ALA A 279 12.47 10.68 -15.91
N PHE A 280 11.34 9.97 -15.89
CA PHE A 280 10.75 9.46 -14.65
C PHE A 280 11.68 8.48 -13.94
N LEU A 281 12.21 7.47 -14.64
CA LEU A 281 13.10 6.47 -14.04
C LEU A 281 14.40 7.07 -13.53
N LEU A 282 14.98 8.04 -14.24
CA LEU A 282 16.17 8.78 -13.81
C LEU A 282 15.94 9.56 -12.50
N ALA A 283 14.73 10.03 -12.24
CA ALA A 283 14.37 10.65 -10.96
C ALA A 283 13.98 9.61 -9.90
N ALA A 284 13.21 8.59 -10.29
CA ALA A 284 12.60 7.65 -9.36
C ALA A 284 13.58 6.64 -8.78
N ILE A 285 14.50 6.12 -9.59
CA ILE A 285 15.47 5.11 -9.16
C ILE A 285 16.39 5.67 -8.06
N PRO A 286 17.05 6.84 -8.22
CA PRO A 286 17.90 7.39 -7.17
C PRO A 286 17.15 7.71 -5.88
N VAL A 287 15.96 8.31 -5.97
CA VAL A 287 15.12 8.62 -4.80
C VAL A 287 14.77 7.34 -4.05
N THR A 288 14.35 6.32 -4.77
CA THR A 288 13.99 5.02 -4.17
C THR A 288 15.19 4.38 -3.49
N ILE A 289 16.34 4.33 -4.17
CA ILE A 289 17.59 3.79 -3.62
C ILE A 289 18.00 4.55 -2.36
N TYR A 290 18.00 5.88 -2.40
CA TYR A 290 18.35 6.72 -1.26
C TYR A 290 17.42 6.47 -0.07
N SER A 291 16.10 6.45 -0.30
CA SER A 291 15.13 6.16 0.76
C SER A 291 15.31 4.77 1.37
N PHE A 292 15.70 3.76 0.58
CA PHE A 292 15.98 2.43 1.12
C PHE A 292 17.27 2.38 1.94
N TYR A 293 18.33 3.06 1.51
CA TYR A 293 19.57 3.14 2.28
C TYR A 293 19.40 3.87 3.61
N GLU A 294 18.52 4.87 3.67
CA GLU A 294 18.22 5.60 4.91
C GLU A 294 17.38 4.75 5.88
N LEU A 295 16.50 3.90 5.36
CA LEU A 295 15.54 3.14 6.18
C LEU A 295 16.05 1.78 6.64
N ILE A 296 16.94 1.15 5.88
CA ILE A 296 17.36 -0.22 6.16
C ILE A 296 18.86 -0.23 6.38
N ASP A 297 19.25 -0.64 7.59
CA ASP A 297 20.64 -0.92 7.89
C ASP A 297 21.19 -1.88 6.83
N SER A 298 22.29 -1.48 6.18
CA SER A 298 22.86 -2.11 4.99
C SER A 298 23.10 -3.63 5.14
N GLY A 299 23.25 -4.13 6.38
CA GLY A 299 23.36 -5.56 6.68
C GLY A 299 22.04 -6.35 6.66
N LYS A 300 20.88 -5.69 6.87
CA LYS A 300 19.56 -6.32 6.87
C LYS A 300 18.96 -6.46 5.46
N LEU A 301 19.34 -5.58 4.54
CA LEU A 301 18.91 -5.57 3.14
C LEU A 301 19.70 -6.58 2.29
N ASN A 302 19.85 -7.81 2.79
CA ASN A 302 20.53 -8.87 2.05
C ASN A 302 19.55 -9.48 1.02
N LEU A 303 19.20 -8.70 0.00
CA LEU A 303 18.46 -9.19 -1.16
C LEU A 303 19.29 -10.30 -1.80
N GLN A 304 18.76 -11.52 -1.82
CA GLN A 304 19.56 -12.69 -2.17
C GLN A 304 19.98 -12.75 -3.65
N PHE A 305 19.56 -11.78 -4.48
CA PHE A 305 19.94 -11.61 -5.88
C PHE A 305 21.17 -10.72 -6.12
N THR A 306 21.71 -10.03 -5.11
CA THR A 306 22.75 -9.01 -5.33
C THR A 306 24.10 -9.55 -5.81
N THR A 307 24.32 -10.87 -5.79
CA THR A 307 25.59 -11.48 -6.21
C THR A 307 25.66 -11.85 -7.69
N ASP A 308 24.53 -12.00 -8.39
CA ASP A 308 24.51 -12.42 -9.81
C ASP A 308 23.73 -11.42 -10.67
N TYR A 309 24.48 -10.56 -11.39
CA TYR A 309 23.92 -9.55 -12.29
C TYR A 309 23.05 -10.15 -13.41
N GLY A 310 23.33 -11.39 -13.85
CA GLY A 310 22.55 -12.05 -14.90
C GLY A 310 21.14 -12.41 -14.42
N GLU A 311 21.03 -12.88 -13.18
CA GLU A 311 19.74 -13.16 -12.56
C GLU A 311 18.91 -11.89 -12.36
N VAL A 312 19.54 -10.81 -11.87
CA VAL A 312 18.87 -9.51 -11.73
C VAL A 312 18.34 -9.01 -13.08
N ALA A 313 19.15 -9.11 -14.14
CA ALA A 313 18.73 -8.73 -15.48
C ALA A 313 17.53 -9.56 -15.98
N LEU A 314 17.57 -10.88 -15.81
CA LEU A 314 16.46 -11.78 -16.15
C LEU A 314 15.18 -11.42 -15.38
N TRP A 315 15.30 -11.13 -14.10
CA TRP A 315 14.19 -10.73 -13.26
C TRP A 315 13.56 -9.40 -13.70
N ILE A 316 14.38 -8.39 -14.00
CA ILE A 316 13.90 -7.10 -14.53
C ILE A 316 13.16 -7.30 -15.86
N ILE A 317 13.71 -8.12 -16.76
CA ILE A 317 13.07 -8.45 -18.04
C ILE A 317 11.74 -9.15 -17.79
N ALA A 318 11.71 -10.15 -16.92
CA ALA A 318 10.51 -10.92 -16.59
C ALA A 318 9.39 -10.03 -16.04
N ILE A 319 9.69 -9.16 -15.07
CA ILE A 319 8.70 -8.24 -14.50
C ILE A 319 8.22 -7.23 -15.53
N THR A 320 9.15 -6.61 -16.26
CA THR A 320 8.81 -5.54 -17.21
C THR A 320 7.95 -6.07 -18.36
N THR A 321 8.29 -7.23 -18.91
CA THR A 321 7.51 -7.86 -19.99
C THR A 321 6.17 -8.40 -19.51
N SER A 322 6.08 -8.91 -18.27
CA SER A 322 4.82 -9.43 -17.73
C SER A 322 3.83 -8.33 -17.36
N LEU A 323 4.31 -7.29 -16.68
CA LEU A 323 3.48 -6.12 -16.38
C LEU A 323 3.14 -5.37 -17.68
N GLY A 324 4.08 -5.28 -18.62
CA GLY A 324 3.83 -4.75 -19.96
C GLY A 324 2.76 -5.54 -20.72
N LEU A 325 2.79 -6.86 -20.66
CA LEU A 325 1.79 -7.73 -21.27
C LEU A 325 0.41 -7.51 -20.64
N ALA A 326 0.33 -7.50 -19.29
CA ALA A 326 -0.91 -7.21 -18.57
C ALA A 326 -1.49 -5.84 -18.97
N THR A 327 -0.60 -4.86 -19.13
CA THR A 327 -0.91 -3.48 -19.54
C THR A 327 -1.45 -3.42 -20.98
N ILE A 328 -0.85 -4.15 -21.93
CA ILE A 328 -1.35 -4.24 -23.31
C ILE A 328 -2.74 -4.89 -23.33
N VAL A 329 -2.93 -6.00 -22.62
CA VAL A 329 -4.23 -6.70 -22.57
C VAL A 329 -5.32 -5.79 -22.01
N ALA A 330 -5.03 -5.10 -20.90
CA ALA A 330 -5.95 -4.12 -20.32
C ALA A 330 -6.26 -2.95 -21.28
N SER A 331 -5.25 -2.45 -21.99
CA SER A 331 -5.43 -1.37 -22.98
C SER A 331 -6.30 -1.80 -24.16
N ILE A 332 -6.18 -3.04 -24.64
CA ILE A 332 -7.02 -3.55 -25.73
C ILE A 332 -8.48 -3.67 -25.26
N ALA A 333 -8.70 -4.09 -24.01
CA ALA A 333 -10.04 -4.17 -23.43
C ALA A 333 -10.73 -2.80 -23.37
N ASP A 334 -9.98 -1.75 -23.00
CA ASP A 334 -10.49 -0.37 -23.00
C ASP A 334 -10.85 0.13 -24.41
N LEU A 335 -10.11 -0.27 -25.44
CA LEU A 335 -10.36 0.12 -26.83
C LEU A 335 -11.57 -0.61 -27.45
N LYS A 336 -11.84 -1.85 -27.01
CA LYS A 336 -12.99 -2.65 -27.46
C LYS A 336 -14.30 -2.30 -26.74
N GLN A 337 -14.42 -1.12 -26.13
CA GLN A 337 -15.65 -0.63 -25.47
C GLN A 337 -16.83 -0.53 -26.46
N ARG A 338 -17.45 -1.68 -26.75
CA ARG A 338 -18.84 -1.79 -27.22
C ARG A 338 -19.65 -2.31 -26.03
N HIS A 339 -20.31 -1.39 -25.33
CA HIS A 339 -21.42 -1.45 -24.35
C HIS A 339 -21.80 -2.76 -23.57
N HIS A 340 -20.99 -3.81 -23.51
CA HIS A 340 -21.35 -5.08 -22.86
C HIS A 340 -20.54 -5.36 -21.59
N LEU A 341 -21.18 -6.03 -20.63
CA LEU A 341 -20.61 -6.57 -19.38
C LEU A 341 -19.30 -7.37 -19.60
N LEU A 342 -19.17 -8.04 -20.76
CA LEU A 342 -17.95 -8.74 -21.18
C LEU A 342 -16.70 -7.84 -21.24
N SER A 343 -16.86 -6.55 -21.60
CA SER A 343 -15.74 -5.60 -21.64
C SER A 343 -15.13 -5.34 -20.25
N PHE A 344 -15.96 -5.36 -19.20
CA PHE A 344 -15.51 -5.27 -17.82
C PHE A 344 -14.66 -6.48 -17.45
N THR A 345 -15.12 -7.69 -17.76
CA THR A 345 -14.38 -8.92 -17.48
C THR A 345 -13.03 -8.97 -18.21
N TYR A 346 -12.98 -8.55 -19.47
CA TYR A 346 -11.72 -8.47 -20.24
C TYR A 346 -10.72 -7.47 -19.66
N ARG A 347 -11.19 -6.35 -19.09
CA ARG A 347 -10.34 -5.33 -18.47
C ARG A 347 -9.59 -5.84 -17.24
N TYR A 348 -10.25 -6.66 -16.43
CA TYR A 348 -9.66 -7.23 -15.21
C TYR A 348 -9.09 -8.64 -15.40
N LEU A 349 -9.17 -9.20 -16.61
CA LEU A 349 -8.70 -10.56 -16.90
C LEU A 349 -7.23 -10.80 -16.50
N PRO A 350 -6.26 -9.90 -16.81
CA PRO A 350 -4.87 -10.10 -16.37
C PRO A 350 -4.73 -10.15 -14.85
N PHE A 351 -5.53 -9.36 -14.13
CA PHE A 351 -5.53 -9.33 -12.68
C PHE A 351 -6.12 -10.61 -12.08
N LEU A 352 -7.25 -11.08 -12.63
CA LEU A 352 -7.86 -12.35 -12.21
C LEU A 352 -6.93 -13.54 -12.44
N ILE A 353 -6.28 -13.62 -13.61
CA ILE A 353 -5.31 -14.68 -13.92
C ILE A 353 -4.12 -14.62 -12.95
N SER A 354 -3.62 -13.41 -12.65
CA SER A 354 -2.53 -13.22 -11.69
C SER A 354 -2.91 -13.66 -10.27
N ILE A 355 -4.12 -13.31 -9.80
CA ILE A 355 -4.63 -13.77 -8.49
C ILE A 355 -4.77 -15.29 -8.46
N MET A 356 -5.40 -15.88 -9.47
CA MET A 356 -5.59 -17.33 -9.54
C MET A 356 -4.24 -18.06 -9.56
N GLY A 357 -3.27 -17.56 -10.35
CA GLY A 357 -1.91 -18.07 -10.37
C GLY A 357 -1.20 -17.93 -9.02
N ALA A 358 -1.34 -16.79 -8.35
CA ALA A 358 -0.79 -16.55 -7.02
C ALA A 358 -1.39 -17.49 -5.96
N MET A 359 -2.71 -17.67 -5.97
CA MET A 359 -3.39 -18.60 -5.06
C MET A 359 -2.96 -20.04 -5.31
N LEU A 360 -2.94 -20.47 -6.58
CA LEU A 360 -2.47 -21.81 -6.94
C LEU A 360 -1.03 -22.03 -6.47
N TRP A 361 -0.14 -21.07 -6.72
CA TRP A 361 1.25 -21.10 -6.29
C TRP A 361 1.38 -21.17 -4.77
N LEU A 362 0.64 -20.34 -4.02
CA LEU A 362 0.66 -20.34 -2.55
C LEU A 362 0.13 -21.66 -1.95
N ILE A 363 -0.95 -22.20 -2.50
CA ILE A 363 -1.55 -23.46 -2.06
C ILE A 363 -0.53 -24.62 -2.16
N THR A 364 0.36 -24.59 -3.16
CA THR A 364 1.41 -25.62 -3.26
C THR A 364 2.44 -25.60 -2.13
N PHE A 365 2.56 -24.52 -1.35
CA PHE A 365 3.40 -24.49 -0.15
C PHE A 365 2.65 -24.98 1.09
N ILE A 366 1.33 -24.79 1.14
CA ILE A 366 0.50 -25.23 2.27
C ILE A 366 0.35 -26.75 2.25
N PHE A 367 0.20 -27.35 1.07
CA PHE A 367 -0.02 -28.79 0.91
C PHE A 367 1.18 -29.47 0.23
N GLN A 368 2.38 -29.32 0.79
CA GLN A 368 3.64 -29.83 0.24
C GLN A 368 3.66 -31.34 -0.10
N GLY A 369 2.77 -32.15 0.46
CA GLY A 369 2.66 -33.59 0.15
C GLY A 369 1.68 -33.95 -0.97
N ASN A 370 0.75 -33.05 -1.32
CA ASN A 370 -0.33 -33.35 -2.29
C ASN A 370 -0.10 -32.72 -3.66
N PHE A 371 0.78 -31.72 -3.77
CA PHE A 371 1.09 -31.06 -5.03
C PHE A 371 2.58 -31.23 -5.38
N PRO A 372 2.91 -31.73 -6.57
CA PRO A 372 4.30 -31.79 -7.02
C PRO A 372 4.87 -30.38 -7.20
N ALA A 373 6.15 -30.22 -6.86
CA ALA A 373 6.97 -29.03 -7.12
C ALA A 373 6.81 -28.50 -8.56
N THR A 374 6.61 -29.42 -9.52
CA THR A 374 6.35 -29.10 -10.93
C THR A 374 5.16 -28.15 -11.17
N ILE A 375 4.06 -28.27 -10.40
CA ILE A 375 2.92 -27.34 -10.55
C ILE A 375 3.32 -25.92 -10.15
N ARG A 376 4.17 -25.79 -9.13
CA ARG A 376 4.69 -24.52 -8.67
C ARG A 376 5.61 -23.89 -9.70
N SER A 377 6.56 -24.66 -10.24
CA SER A 377 7.47 -24.23 -11.30
C SER A 377 6.69 -23.83 -12.57
N LEU A 378 5.68 -24.64 -12.95
CA LEU A 378 4.83 -24.38 -14.11
C LEU A 378 4.05 -23.07 -13.93
N THR A 379 3.36 -22.90 -12.80
CA THR A 379 2.58 -21.70 -12.49
C THR A 379 3.48 -20.45 -12.50
N ALA A 380 4.68 -20.54 -11.91
CA ALA A 380 5.65 -19.45 -11.89
C ALA A 380 6.26 -19.14 -13.26
N SER A 381 6.25 -20.09 -14.21
CA SER A 381 6.76 -19.89 -15.58
C SER A 381 5.74 -19.30 -16.56
N LEU A 382 4.44 -19.36 -16.21
CA LEU A 382 3.38 -18.89 -17.09
C LEU A 382 3.24 -17.37 -17.05
N PRO A 383 3.25 -16.67 -18.20
CA PRO A 383 3.01 -15.23 -18.23
C PRO A 383 1.63 -14.89 -17.65
N LEU A 384 1.52 -13.75 -16.98
CA LEU A 384 0.35 -13.30 -16.19
C LEU A 384 0.08 -14.11 -14.91
N ALA A 385 -0.02 -15.44 -14.97
CA ALA A 385 -0.24 -16.28 -13.79
C ALA A 385 0.97 -16.29 -12.83
N GLY A 386 2.17 -16.27 -13.40
CA GLY A 386 3.45 -16.24 -12.70
C GLY A 386 3.90 -14.84 -12.27
N ILE A 387 3.09 -13.78 -12.47
CA ILE A 387 3.49 -12.40 -12.08
C ILE A 387 3.86 -12.34 -10.60
N VAL A 388 3.03 -12.89 -9.72
CA VAL A 388 3.28 -12.84 -8.27
C VAL A 388 4.53 -13.65 -7.87
N PRO A 389 4.68 -14.93 -8.28
CA PRO A 389 5.91 -15.69 -8.05
C PRO A 389 7.18 -14.98 -8.53
N ILE A 390 7.15 -14.37 -9.71
CA ILE A 390 8.28 -13.64 -10.29
C ILE A 390 8.52 -12.33 -9.55
N LEU A 391 7.45 -11.66 -9.12
CA LEU A 391 7.55 -10.44 -8.33
C LEU A 391 8.28 -10.71 -7.01
N VAL A 392 7.97 -11.82 -6.33
CA VAL A 392 8.62 -12.23 -5.07
C VAL A 392 9.90 -13.05 -5.25
N ALA A 393 10.38 -13.23 -6.49
CA ALA A 393 11.59 -13.99 -6.77
C ALA A 393 12.83 -13.53 -5.98
N PRO A 394 13.05 -12.22 -5.69
CA PRO A 394 14.20 -11.78 -4.88
C PRO A 394 14.22 -12.32 -3.46
N LEU A 395 13.07 -12.74 -2.95
CA LEU A 395 12.94 -13.40 -1.66
C LEU A 395 13.02 -14.92 -1.79
N CYS A 396 12.34 -15.48 -2.79
CA CYS A 396 12.12 -16.93 -2.87
C CYS A 396 13.19 -17.69 -3.67
N ARG A 397 14.00 -16.99 -4.48
CA ARG A 397 15.02 -17.56 -5.39
C ARG A 397 14.52 -18.82 -6.13
N PRO A 398 13.53 -18.70 -7.02
CA PRO A 398 13.13 -19.83 -7.86
C PRO A 398 14.34 -20.34 -8.65
N SER A 399 14.24 -21.57 -9.17
CA SER A 399 15.24 -22.08 -10.08
C SER A 399 15.44 -21.12 -11.26
N LEU A 400 16.70 -20.95 -11.68
CA LEU A 400 17.04 -20.03 -12.78
C LEU A 400 16.35 -20.43 -14.08
N PHE A 401 16.08 -21.72 -14.25
CA PHE A 401 15.26 -22.25 -15.34
C PHE A 401 13.84 -21.67 -15.34
N VAL A 402 13.15 -21.62 -14.19
CA VAL A 402 11.79 -21.05 -14.10
C VAL A 402 11.79 -19.56 -14.43
N LEU A 403 12.77 -18.82 -13.89
CA LEU A 403 12.90 -17.38 -14.16
C LEU A 403 13.17 -17.11 -15.65
N ALA A 404 14.08 -17.88 -16.27
CA ALA A 404 14.40 -17.77 -17.68
C ALA A 404 13.21 -18.16 -18.57
N ALA A 405 12.53 -19.27 -18.26
CA ALA A 405 11.34 -19.72 -18.97
C ALA A 405 10.24 -18.66 -18.94
N HIS A 406 9.97 -18.09 -17.76
CA HIS A 406 9.01 -16.98 -17.62
C HIS A 406 9.41 -15.77 -18.46
N ALA A 407 10.67 -15.34 -18.36
CA ALA A 407 11.17 -14.19 -19.12
C ALA A 407 11.01 -14.41 -20.63
N ILE A 408 11.35 -15.59 -21.13
CA ILE A 408 11.20 -15.95 -22.55
C ILE A 408 9.72 -15.94 -22.96
N PHE A 409 8.85 -16.66 -22.24
CA PHE A 409 7.43 -16.73 -22.59
C PHE A 409 6.75 -15.36 -22.48
N ALA A 410 7.05 -14.58 -21.45
CA ALA A 410 6.49 -13.25 -21.27
C ALA A 410 6.96 -12.30 -22.38
N THR A 411 8.24 -12.35 -22.76
CA THR A 411 8.79 -11.54 -23.87
C THR A 411 8.15 -11.92 -25.20
N VAL A 412 8.05 -13.21 -25.51
CA VAL A 412 7.44 -13.70 -26.76
C VAL A 412 5.98 -13.26 -26.84
N LEU A 413 5.18 -13.50 -25.79
CA LEU A 413 3.78 -13.08 -25.76
C LEU A 413 3.63 -11.56 -25.81
N PHE A 414 4.48 -10.82 -25.10
CA PHE A 414 4.50 -9.35 -25.15
C PHE A 414 4.74 -8.84 -26.57
N MET A 415 5.75 -9.38 -27.27
CA MET A 415 6.07 -8.99 -28.65
C MET A 415 4.95 -9.37 -29.63
N LEU A 416 4.33 -10.54 -29.46
CA LEU A 416 3.18 -10.96 -30.25
C LEU A 416 1.97 -10.06 -30.02
N ALA A 417 1.66 -9.75 -28.75
CA ALA A 417 0.57 -8.86 -28.37
C ALA A 417 0.81 -7.44 -28.91
N LEU A 418 2.04 -6.94 -28.81
CA LEU A 418 2.42 -5.62 -29.32
C LEU A 418 2.31 -5.56 -30.85
N LYS A 419 2.78 -6.59 -31.57
CA LYS A 419 2.64 -6.70 -33.03
C LYS A 419 1.17 -6.74 -33.46
N SER A 420 0.35 -7.54 -32.76
CA SER A 420 -1.08 -7.64 -33.04
C SER A 420 -1.81 -6.32 -32.76
N ASN A 421 -1.49 -5.67 -31.64
CA ASN A 421 -2.10 -4.41 -31.25
C ASN A 421 -1.70 -3.28 -32.21
N ALA A 422 -0.44 -3.21 -32.63
CA ALA A 422 0.01 -2.23 -33.62
C ALA A 422 -0.73 -2.36 -34.97
N ARG A 423 -0.98 -3.60 -35.44
CA ARG A 423 -1.77 -3.84 -36.66
C ARG A 423 -3.22 -3.42 -36.48
N TRP A 424 -3.84 -3.78 -35.36
CA TRP A 424 -5.23 -3.41 -35.07
C TRP A 424 -5.40 -1.89 -34.98
N PHE A 425 -4.48 -1.22 -34.28
CA PHE A 425 -4.48 0.23 -34.14
C PHE A 425 -4.32 0.95 -35.49
N ALA A 426 -3.45 0.43 -36.36
CA ALA A 426 -3.27 0.95 -37.71
C ALA A 426 -4.55 0.81 -38.55
N ALA A 427 -5.24 -0.32 -38.47
CA ALA A 427 -6.49 -0.56 -39.19
C ALA A 427 -7.64 0.34 -38.69
N HIS A 428 -7.77 0.50 -37.37
CA HIS A 428 -8.86 1.31 -36.82
C HIS A 428 -8.72 2.81 -37.11
N LEU A 429 -7.48 3.29 -37.32
CA LEU A 429 -7.22 4.65 -37.80
C LEU A 429 -7.38 4.83 -39.31
N GLU A 430 -7.57 3.75 -40.08
CA GLU A 430 -8.00 3.84 -41.47
C GLU A 430 -9.53 3.91 -41.58
N GLU A 431 -10.25 3.44 -40.56
CA GLU A 431 -11.71 3.54 -40.46
C GLU A 431 -12.19 4.91 -39.92
N LEU A 432 -11.33 5.61 -39.16
CA LEU A 432 -11.54 6.99 -38.66
C LEU A 432 -11.06 8.02 -39.67
#